data_AF-A0A848CCM1-F1
#
_entry.id   AF-A0A848CCM1-F1
#
_cell.length_a   1.000
_cell.length_b   1.000
_cell.length_c   1.000
_cell.angle_alpha   90.00
_cell.angle_beta   90.00
_cell.angle_gamma   90.00
#
_symmetry.space_group_name_H-M   'P 1'
#
loop_
_entity.id
_entity.type
_entity.pdbx_description
1 polymer ?
#
loop_
_entity_poly.entity_id
_entity_poly.type
_entity_poly.pdbx_seq_one_letter_code
_entity_poly.pdbx_strand_id
1 'polypeptide(L)'
;MDQKPKLMTPFDMLVTSSSLYTLKLMLPFAPASMQRSLAIYIKFSELKATMEHFYGFLNTDHPGSVLEQLKSCLSPEEQTQMSQMEELMNMMEMMQTMNSDSDGENGFSPMDFMKGVFNNE
;
A
#
# COMPACT_ATOMS: atom_id res chain seq x y z
N MET A 1 -5.83 9.50 -34.83
CA MET A 1 -5.56 8.50 -33.77
C MET A 1 -6.50 8.82 -32.62
N ASP A 2 -7.67 8.18 -32.58
CA ASP A 2 -8.62 8.27 -31.46
C ASP A 2 -8.04 7.52 -30.27
N GLN A 3 -7.16 8.21 -29.52
CA GLN A 3 -6.70 7.71 -28.24
C GLN A 3 -7.88 7.81 -27.28
N LYS A 4 -8.66 6.73 -27.20
CA LYS A 4 -9.78 6.61 -26.27
C LYS A 4 -9.21 6.92 -24.87
N PRO A 5 -9.68 7.99 -24.20
CA PRO A 5 -9.04 8.44 -22.97
C PRO A 5 -9.08 7.31 -21.94
N LYS A 6 -7.92 7.05 -21.32
CA LYS A 6 -7.78 6.04 -20.28
C LYS A 6 -8.80 6.33 -19.19
N LEU A 7 -9.78 5.43 -19.03
CA LEU A 7 -10.77 5.49 -17.98
C LEU A 7 -10.04 5.52 -16.64
N MET A 8 -10.46 6.44 -15.78
CA MET A 8 -9.85 6.88 -14.52
C MET A 8 -9.05 5.80 -13.78
N THR A 9 -7.88 6.16 -13.23
CA THR A 9 -7.15 5.26 -12.33
C THR A 9 -7.90 5.11 -10.99
N PRO A 10 -7.64 4.05 -10.20
CA PRO A 10 -8.21 3.93 -8.85
C PRO A 10 -7.92 5.16 -7.99
N PHE A 11 -6.73 5.75 -8.14
CA PHE A 11 -6.35 7.00 -7.49
C PHE A 11 -7.25 8.17 -7.91
N ASP A 12 -7.52 8.30 -9.22
CA ASP A 12 -8.41 9.35 -9.72
C ASP A 12 -9.85 9.21 -9.18
N MET A 13 -10.32 7.98 -8.95
CA MET A 13 -11.65 7.73 -8.38
C MET A 13 -11.75 8.18 -6.92
N LEU A 14 -10.66 8.07 -6.15
CA LEU A 14 -10.64 8.50 -4.75
C LEU A 14 -10.84 10.01 -4.59
N VAL A 15 -10.34 10.79 -5.56
CA VAL A 15 -10.25 12.25 -5.47
C VAL A 15 -11.23 12.96 -6.42
N THR A 16 -11.98 12.21 -7.22
CA THR A 16 -12.98 12.74 -8.17
C THR A 16 -14.39 12.40 -7.71
N SER A 17 -15.14 13.41 -7.27
CA SER A 17 -16.58 13.27 -7.01
C SER A 17 -17.38 13.09 -8.30
N SER A 18 -18.62 12.59 -8.20
CA SER A 18 -19.52 12.42 -9.36
C SER A 18 -19.72 13.73 -10.13
N SER A 19 -19.80 14.87 -9.44
CA SER A 19 -19.93 16.18 -10.07
C SER A 19 -18.66 16.61 -10.81
N LEU A 20 -17.47 16.37 -10.25
CA LEU A 20 -16.20 16.64 -10.92
C LEU A 20 -16.00 15.75 -12.16
N TYR A 21 -16.44 14.49 -12.09
CA TYR A 21 -16.42 13.58 -13.23
C TYR A 21 -17.29 14.11 -14.38
N THR A 22 -18.52 14.57 -14.08
CA THR A 22 -19.38 15.20 -15.09
C THR A 22 -18.73 16.45 -15.67
N LEU A 23 -18.09 17.29 -14.85
CA LEU A 23 -17.39 18.48 -15.34
C LEU A 23 -16.20 18.13 -16.25
N LYS A 24 -15.45 17.06 -15.96
CA LYS A 24 -14.40 16.54 -16.86
C LYS A 24 -14.96 16.08 -18.20
N LEU A 25 -16.10 15.40 -18.20
CA LEU A 25 -16.76 14.97 -19.44
C LEU A 25 -17.27 16.15 -20.27
N MET A 26 -17.74 17.22 -19.61
CA MET A 26 -18.20 18.44 -20.30
C MET A 26 -17.05 19.31 -20.83
N LEU A 27 -15.82 19.14 -20.30
CA LEU A 27 -14.66 19.96 -20.62
C LEU A 27 -14.37 20.12 -22.13
N PRO A 28 -14.44 19.07 -22.98
CA PRO A 28 -14.19 19.20 -24.42
C PRO A 28 -15.27 20.00 -25.16
N PHE A 29 -16.45 20.16 -24.56
CA PHE A 29 -17.60 20.84 -25.14
C PHE A 29 -17.75 22.29 -24.65
N ALA A 30 -16.92 22.72 -23.70
CA ALA A 30 -16.93 24.08 -23.17
C ALA A 30 -16.24 25.07 -24.13
N PRO A 31 -16.69 26.35 -24.20
CA PRO A 31 -15.99 27.40 -24.93
C PRO A 31 -14.54 27.57 -24.42
N ALA A 32 -13.59 27.93 -25.30
CA ALA A 32 -12.16 27.97 -24.96
C ALA A 32 -11.81 28.80 -23.71
N SER A 33 -12.51 29.91 -23.48
CA SER A 33 -12.36 30.75 -22.28
C SER A 33 -12.77 30.01 -21.00
N MET A 34 -13.86 29.24 -21.04
CA MET A 34 -14.39 28.47 -19.92
C MET A 34 -13.64 27.17 -19.72
N GLN A 35 -13.15 26.55 -20.81
CA GLN A 35 -12.40 25.31 -20.77
C GLN A 35 -11.13 25.45 -19.91
N ARG A 36 -10.39 26.56 -20.05
CA ARG A 36 -9.22 26.85 -19.23
C ARG A 36 -9.57 26.95 -17.75
N SER A 37 -10.56 27.79 -17.41
CA SER A 37 -10.98 28.00 -16.02
C SER A 37 -11.53 26.71 -15.40
N LEU A 38 -12.31 25.94 -16.16
CA LEU A 38 -12.90 24.68 -15.71
C LEU A 38 -11.83 23.60 -15.50
N ALA A 39 -10.85 23.51 -16.40
CA ALA A 39 -9.72 22.58 -16.25
C ALA A 39 -8.92 22.88 -14.97
N ILE A 40 -8.64 24.17 -14.71
CA ILE A 40 -7.95 24.60 -13.49
C ILE A 40 -8.79 24.27 -12.25
N TYR A 41 -10.09 24.57 -12.27
CA TYR A 41 -10.99 24.29 -11.17
C TYR A 41 -11.06 22.79 -10.83
N ILE A 42 -11.18 21.94 -11.86
CA ILE A 42 -11.18 20.48 -11.71
C ILE A 42 -9.88 20.03 -11.03
N LYS A 43 -8.73 20.46 -11.57
CA LYS A 43 -7.42 20.05 -11.03
C LYS A 43 -7.18 20.55 -9.61
N PHE A 44 -7.61 21.76 -9.31
CA PHE A 44 -7.51 22.30 -7.95
C PHE A 44 -8.39 21.53 -6.97
N SER A 45 -9.61 21.16 -7.39
CA SER A 45 -10.53 20.39 -6.56
C SER A 45 -10.01 18.97 -6.31
N GLU A 46 -9.45 18.31 -7.33
CA GLU A 46 -8.75 17.02 -7.16
C GLU A 46 -7.58 17.14 -6.20
N LEU A 47 -6.73 18.18 -6.35
CA LEU A 47 -5.57 18.38 -5.48
C LEU A 47 -6.02 18.58 -4.03
N LYS A 48 -7.06 19.37 -3.80
CA LYS A 48 -7.63 19.57 -2.47
C LYS A 48 -8.14 18.25 -1.89
N ALA A 49 -8.87 17.45 -2.66
CA ALA A 49 -9.37 16.15 -2.22
C ALA A 49 -8.22 15.16 -1.95
N THR A 50 -7.18 15.14 -2.78
CA THR A 50 -5.94 14.39 -2.52
C THR A 50 -5.32 14.83 -1.21
N MET A 51 -5.16 16.14 -1.02
CA MET A 51 -4.62 16.67 0.23
C MET A 51 -5.49 16.19 1.38
N GLU A 52 -6.79 16.44 1.42
CA GLU A 52 -7.69 15.98 2.51
C GLU A 52 -7.65 14.47 2.74
N HIS A 53 -7.55 13.65 1.69
CA HIS A 53 -7.49 12.20 1.79
C HIS A 53 -6.16 11.70 2.39
N PHE A 54 -5.07 12.40 2.12
CA PHE A 54 -3.72 12.05 2.61
C PHE A 54 -3.21 13.02 3.69
N TYR A 55 -4.03 13.98 4.14
CA TYR A 55 -3.65 15.01 5.10
C TYR A 55 -3.67 14.37 6.48
N GLY A 56 -2.49 14.33 7.10
CA GLY A 56 -2.30 13.54 8.30
C GLY A 56 -2.44 12.06 8.00
N PHE A 57 -1.59 11.52 7.11
CA PHE A 57 -1.11 10.14 7.27
C PHE A 57 -1.03 9.92 8.76
N LEU A 58 -1.99 9.15 9.28
CA LEU A 58 -2.09 8.92 10.71
C LEU A 58 -0.68 8.61 11.14
N ASN A 59 -0.23 9.25 12.22
CA ASN A 59 0.84 8.68 13.01
C ASN A 59 0.36 7.27 13.36
N THR A 60 0.57 6.30 12.46
CA THR A 60 0.41 4.90 12.72
C THR A 60 1.64 4.61 13.54
N ASP A 61 1.53 4.95 14.83
CA ASP A 61 2.48 4.57 15.87
C ASP A 61 2.59 3.03 15.97
N HIS A 62 1.89 2.27 15.11
CA HIS A 62 1.92 0.82 14.97
C HIS A 62 2.27 0.41 13.53
N PRO A 63 3.56 0.15 13.24
CA PRO A 63 4.01 -0.44 11.97
C PRO A 63 3.32 -1.77 11.61
N GLY A 64 2.71 -2.46 12.58
CA GLY A 64 1.95 -3.69 12.34
C GLY A 64 0.71 -3.51 11.45
N SER A 65 0.03 -2.35 11.47
CA SER A 65 -1.19 -2.17 10.66
C SER A 65 -0.91 -1.91 9.17
N VAL A 66 0.27 -1.38 8.85
CA VAL A 66 0.69 -1.13 7.47
C VAL A 66 1.04 -2.45 6.79
N LEU A 67 1.66 -3.38 7.51
CA LEU A 67 1.98 -4.72 7.01
C LEU A 67 0.72 -5.54 6.72
N GLU A 68 -0.30 -5.49 7.59
CA GLU A 68 -1.58 -6.14 7.32
C GLU A 68 -2.34 -5.51 6.14
N GLN A 69 -2.30 -4.18 6.02
CA GLN A 69 -2.86 -3.49 4.86
C GLN A 69 -2.12 -3.85 3.58
N LEU A 70 -0.78 -3.97 3.63
CA LEU A 70 0.02 -4.45 2.50
C LEU A 70 -0.33 -5.89 2.14
N LYS A 71 -0.47 -6.79 3.13
CA LYS A 71 -0.90 -8.17 2.93
C LYS A 71 -2.21 -8.24 2.14
N SER A 72 -3.19 -7.37 2.44
CA SER A 72 -4.46 -7.33 1.71
C SER A 72 -4.33 -6.97 0.22
N CYS A 73 -3.23 -6.34 -0.16
CA CYS A 73 -2.94 -5.92 -1.53
C CYS A 73 -2.04 -6.90 -2.30
N LEU A 74 -1.49 -7.91 -1.64
CA LEU A 74 -0.62 -8.93 -2.22
C LEU A 74 -1.41 -10.12 -2.78
N SER A 75 -0.82 -10.84 -3.73
CA SER A 75 -1.39 -12.08 -4.25
C SER A 75 -1.43 -13.18 -3.17
N PRO A 76 -2.29 -14.21 -3.30
CA PRO A 76 -2.43 -15.27 -2.30
C PRO A 76 -1.10 -15.98 -1.99
N GLU A 77 -0.24 -16.10 -2.99
CA GLU A 77 1.09 -16.71 -2.89
C GLU A 77 2.02 -15.85 -2.02
N GLU A 78 2.07 -14.54 -2.27
CA GLU A 78 2.89 -13.58 -1.52
C GLU A 78 2.42 -13.41 -0.06
N GLN A 79 1.10 -13.46 0.19
CA GLN A 79 0.55 -13.46 1.55
C GLN A 79 0.99 -14.69 2.36
N THR A 80 1.06 -15.85 1.70
CA THR A 80 1.48 -17.11 2.33
C THR A 80 2.95 -17.05 2.71
N GLN A 81 3.80 -16.52 1.82
CA GLN A 81 5.23 -16.34 2.10
C GLN A 81 5.48 -15.37 3.27
N MET A 82 4.74 -14.25 3.34
CA MET A 82 4.85 -13.32 4.48
C MET A 82 4.38 -13.96 5.80
N SER A 83 3.32 -14.75 5.78
CA SER A 83 2.82 -15.42 6.99
C SER A 83 3.81 -16.45 7.51
N GLN A 84 4.47 -17.21 6.62
CA GLN A 84 5.56 -18.12 6.99
C GLN A 84 6.76 -17.37 7.60
N MET A 85 7.08 -16.19 7.07
CA MET A 85 8.18 -15.35 7.57
C MET A 85 7.87 -14.74 8.95
N GLU A 86 6.63 -14.33 9.21
CA GLU A 86 6.19 -13.86 10.52
C GLU A 86 6.18 -14.99 11.57
N GLU A 87 5.71 -16.17 11.20
CA GLU A 87 5.72 -17.36 12.08
C GLU A 87 7.15 -17.74 12.46
N LEU A 88 8.08 -17.65 11.50
CA LEU A 88 9.50 -17.83 11.75
C LEU A 88 10.09 -16.76 12.69
N MET A 89 9.74 -15.48 12.49
CA MET A 89 10.20 -14.40 13.37
C MET A 89 9.68 -14.59 14.81
N ASN A 90 8.41 -14.93 14.99
CA ASN A 90 7.82 -15.18 16.31
C ASN A 90 8.45 -16.41 16.98
N MET A 91 8.73 -17.48 16.23
CA MET A 91 9.42 -18.66 16.75
C MET A 91 10.85 -18.32 17.17
N MET A 92 11.55 -17.50 16.39
CA MET A 92 12.91 -17.05 16.67
C MET A 92 12.96 -16.10 17.88
N GLU A 93 11.96 -15.23 18.07
CA GLU A 93 11.83 -14.34 19.23
C GLU A 93 11.51 -15.13 20.51
N MET A 94 10.61 -16.11 20.44
CA MET A 94 10.33 -17.02 21.56
C MET A 94 11.56 -17.84 21.94
N MET A 95 12.31 -18.34 20.95
CA MET A 95 13.54 -19.09 21.17
C MET A 95 14.68 -18.21 21.70
N GLN A 96 14.82 -16.96 21.22
CA GLN A 96 15.77 -15.99 21.76
C GLN A 96 15.46 -15.64 23.21
N THR A 97 14.17 -15.47 23.55
CA THR A 97 13.74 -15.22 24.93
C THR A 97 14.10 -16.40 25.83
N MET A 98 13.90 -17.63 25.35
CA MET A 98 14.22 -18.86 26.11
C MET A 98 15.74 -19.13 26.22
N ASN A 99 16.51 -18.80 25.18
CA ASN A 99 17.97 -18.94 25.14
C ASN A 99 18.69 -17.83 25.92
N SER A 100 18.06 -16.66 26.09
CA SER A 100 18.58 -15.59 26.96
C SER A 100 18.47 -15.94 28.45
N ASP A 101 17.56 -16.85 28.81
CA ASP A 101 17.40 -17.38 30.18
C ASP A 101 18.23 -18.65 30.44
N SER A 102 18.83 -19.27 29.41
CA SER A 102 19.69 -20.45 29.55
C SER A 102 21.16 -20.14 29.26
N ASP A 103 21.91 -19.77 30.30
CA ASP A 103 23.36 -19.95 30.34
C ASP A 103 23.66 -21.45 30.21
N GLY A 104 23.91 -21.96 29.00
CA GLY A 104 24.18 -23.39 28.83
C GLY A 104 24.28 -23.91 27.39
N GLU A 105 25.47 -23.75 26.79
CA GLU A 105 26.18 -24.76 25.99
C GLU A 105 25.45 -25.60 24.91
N ASN A 106 24.47 -25.09 24.15
CA ASN A 106 24.20 -25.66 22.82
C ASN A 106 23.57 -24.65 21.86
N GLY A 107 24.43 -23.88 21.20
CA GLY A 107 24.03 -22.82 20.26
C GLY A 107 23.37 -23.38 19.00
N PHE A 108 22.04 -23.43 19.02
CA PHE A 108 21.25 -23.49 17.80
C PHE A 108 21.42 -22.16 17.05
N SER A 109 22.08 -22.18 15.90
CA SER A 109 22.33 -20.97 15.12
C SER A 109 21.13 -20.67 14.22
N PRO A 110 20.42 -19.54 14.41
CA PRO A 110 19.23 -19.21 13.61
C PRO A 110 19.52 -19.12 12.10
N MET A 111 20.78 -18.85 11.74
CA MET A 111 21.24 -18.86 10.36
C MET A 111 21.20 -20.24 9.70
N ASP A 112 21.37 -21.32 10.47
CA ASP A 112 21.32 -22.69 9.95
C ASP A 112 19.86 -23.13 9.70
N PHE A 113 18.92 -22.67 10.53
CA PHE A 113 17.49 -22.89 10.30
C PHE A 113 17.00 -22.15 9.05
N MET A 114 17.34 -20.86 8.90
CA MET A 114 16.98 -20.10 7.69
C MET A 114 17.55 -20.76 6.43
N LYS A 115 18.80 -21.21 6.47
CA LYS A 115 19.39 -21.98 5.35
C LYS A 115 18.66 -23.30 5.07
N GLY A 116 18.08 -23.97 6.05
CA GLY A 116 17.32 -25.22 5.85
C GLY A 116 15.96 -25.01 5.17
N VAL A 117 15.31 -23.88 5.44
CA VAL A 117 14.01 -23.52 4.84
C VAL A 117 14.16 -23.03 3.40
N PHE A 118 15.21 -22.24 3.11
CA PHE A 118 15.44 -21.71 1.77
C PHE A 118 16.18 -22.67 0.82
N ASN A 119 16.75 -23.78 1.32
CA ASN A 119 17.45 -24.79 0.49
C ASN A 119 16.68 -26.12 0.33
N ASN A 120 15.41 -26.20 0.74
CA ASN A 120 14.56 -27.33 0.34
C ASN A 120 13.98 -27.05 -1.06
N GLU A 121 14.69 -27.50 -2.07
CA GLU A 121 14.19 -27.71 -3.45
C GLU A 121 13.59 -29.11 -3.58
#